data_AF-A0A2W0C4G3-F1
#
_entry.id   AF-A0A2W0C4G3-F1
#
_cell.length_a   1.000
_cell.length_b   1.000
_cell.length_c   1.000
_cell.angle_alpha   90.00
_cell.angle_beta   90.00
_cell.angle_gamma   90.00
#
_symmetry.space_group_name_H-M   'P 1'
#
loop_
_entity.id
_entity.type
_entity.pdbx_description
1 polymer ?
#
loop_
_entity_poly.entity_id
_entity_poly.type
_entity_poly.pdbx_seq_one_letter_code
_entity_poly.pdbx_strand_id
1 'polypeptide(L)'
;MTFAAIAYAQSDVQELTLVLNGHSGQILVYRINGEAFVDVEALARIGQGSASVQKGELVLTFPTAVASAPAGAPVEGMTRNFKTAALKDLAIIKDWHTTIAHALQRGLPGDGSRLVVFHDRAAEGLHLATVDTSTHADQESLRLLTNHFNHVDRWNRRLVDARKSMSTGHYSMSTDALERDSDYQAIARCSEFLSAMLAGGKYEDNDSCH
;
A
#
# COMPACT_ATOMS: atom_id res chain seq x y z
N MET A 1 28.49 14.57 40.61
CA MET A 1 27.26 14.09 39.94
C MET A 1 27.64 13.78 38.50
N THR A 2 27.69 12.50 38.15
CA THR A 2 28.18 12.00 36.86
C THR A 2 26.99 11.89 35.92
N PHE A 3 26.98 12.64 34.82
CA PHE A 3 25.95 12.51 33.80
C PHE A 3 26.24 11.27 32.95
N ALA A 4 25.32 10.30 32.96
CA ALA A 4 25.35 9.17 32.05
C ALA A 4 25.02 9.66 30.64
N ALA A 5 25.93 9.46 29.69
CA ALA A 5 25.66 9.64 28.28
C ALA A 5 24.71 8.52 27.82
N ILE A 6 23.50 8.89 27.40
CA ILE A 6 22.58 7.96 26.75
C ILE A 6 23.13 7.72 25.34
N ALA A 7 23.67 6.53 25.11
CA ALA A 7 24.04 6.09 23.77
C ALA A 7 22.76 5.80 22.98
N TYR A 8 22.42 6.68 22.05
CA TYR A 8 21.40 6.39 21.03
C TYR A 8 21.99 5.33 20.10
N ALA A 9 21.41 4.13 20.07
CA ALA A 9 21.71 3.16 19.02
C ALA A 9 21.25 3.77 17.69
N GLN A 10 22.18 4.32 16.91
CA GLN A 10 21.89 4.80 15.57
C GLN A 10 21.71 3.58 14.66
N SER A 11 20.49 3.36 14.17
CA SER A 11 20.26 2.48 13.03
C SER A 11 20.78 3.17 11.78
N ASP A 12 21.86 2.65 11.19
CA ASP A 12 22.35 3.09 9.88
C ASP A 12 21.49 2.44 8.79
N VAL A 13 21.00 3.23 7.84
CA VAL A 13 20.16 2.75 6.74
C VAL A 13 20.90 3.01 5.44
N GLN A 14 21.21 1.94 4.71
CA GLN A 14 21.95 2.00 3.46
C GLN A 14 21.09 1.43 2.33
N GLU A 15 20.96 2.17 1.24
CA GLU A 15 20.37 1.65 0.01
C GLU A 15 21.44 0.92 -0.79
N LEU A 16 21.19 -0.36 -1.11
CA LEU A 16 22.11 -1.20 -1.86
C LEU A 16 21.37 -1.91 -3.00
N THR A 17 22.09 -2.24 -4.07
CA THR A 17 21.59 -3.13 -5.10
C THR A 17 21.76 -4.57 -4.66
N LEU A 18 20.66 -5.29 -4.56
CA LEU A 18 20.61 -6.72 -4.29
C LEU A 18 20.42 -7.49 -5.60
N VAL A 19 21.17 -8.59 -5.76
CA VAL A 19 20.99 -9.53 -6.87
C VAL A 19 20.57 -10.88 -6.31
N LEU A 20 19.41 -11.39 -6.75
CA LEU A 20 18.84 -12.67 -6.31
C LEU A 20 18.37 -13.48 -7.53
N ASN A 21 18.93 -14.68 -7.71
CA ASN A 21 18.66 -15.54 -8.87
C ASN A 21 18.78 -14.83 -10.24
N GLY A 22 19.70 -13.85 -10.35
CA GLY A 22 19.92 -13.06 -11.57
C GLY A 22 19.03 -11.81 -11.70
N HIS A 23 18.04 -11.63 -10.82
CA HIS A 23 17.23 -10.42 -10.75
C HIS A 23 17.89 -9.40 -9.83
N SER A 24 18.00 -8.14 -10.30
CA SER A 24 18.64 -7.05 -9.55
C SER A 24 17.61 -6.00 -9.14
N GLY A 25 17.69 -5.48 -7.92
CA GLY A 25 16.82 -4.40 -7.46
C GLY A 25 17.41 -3.65 -6.27
N GLN A 26 16.93 -2.42 -6.02
CA GLN A 26 17.36 -1.65 -4.86
C GLN A 26 16.64 -2.14 -3.60
N ILE A 27 17.38 -2.20 -2.49
CA ILE A 27 16.85 -2.57 -1.18
C ILE A 27 17.46 -1.70 -0.09
N LEU A 28 16.65 -1.38 0.92
CA LEU A 28 17.13 -0.74 2.14
C LEU A 28 17.66 -1.80 3.10
N VAL A 29 18.90 -1.61 3.53
CA VAL A 29 19.57 -2.42 4.54
C VAL A 29 19.71 -1.62 5.82
N TYR A 30 19.08 -2.11 6.89
CA TYR A 30 19.20 -1.55 8.23
C TYR A 30 20.34 -2.25 8.96
N ARG A 31 21.29 -1.50 9.54
CA ARG A 31 22.30 -2.05 10.45
C ARG A 31 21.92 -1.79 11.89
N ILE A 32 21.75 -2.85 12.66
CA ILE A 32 21.45 -2.79 14.10
C ILE A 32 22.47 -3.67 14.80
N ASN A 33 23.24 -3.11 15.74
CA ASN A 33 24.30 -3.81 16.47
C ASN A 33 25.34 -4.54 15.58
N GLY A 34 25.58 -4.03 14.37
CA GLY A 34 26.51 -4.62 13.40
C GLY A 34 25.91 -5.71 12.50
N GLU A 35 24.67 -6.11 12.75
CA GLU A 35 23.93 -7.07 11.93
C GLU A 35 23.08 -6.35 10.88
N ALA A 36 22.95 -6.96 9.69
CA ALA A 36 22.20 -6.41 8.58
C ALA A 36 20.79 -7.01 8.51
N PHE A 37 19.79 -6.14 8.36
CA PHE A 37 18.38 -6.47 8.26
C PHE A 37 17.81 -5.89 6.98
N VAL A 38 16.93 -6.64 6.32
CA VAL A 38 16.29 -6.24 5.06
C VAL A 38 14.81 -6.57 5.10
N ASP A 39 14.03 -5.83 4.32
CA ASP A 39 12.62 -6.13 4.10
C ASP A 39 12.51 -7.44 3.31
N VAL A 40 11.91 -8.45 3.93
CA VAL A 40 11.73 -9.79 3.36
C VAL A 40 10.77 -9.78 2.18
N GLU A 41 9.79 -8.88 2.18
CA GLU A 41 8.86 -8.71 1.08
C GLU A 41 9.55 -8.01 -0.10
N ALA A 42 10.47 -7.10 0.17
CA ALA A 42 11.36 -6.56 -0.86
C ALA A 42 12.24 -7.65 -1.49
N LEU A 43 12.76 -8.60 -0.70
CA LEU A 43 13.48 -9.77 -1.22
C LEU A 43 12.60 -10.63 -2.14
N ALA A 44 11.38 -10.93 -1.69
CA ALA A 44 10.41 -11.69 -2.49
C ALA A 44 10.11 -10.98 -3.82
N ARG A 45 9.87 -9.67 -3.80
CA ARG A 45 9.66 -8.87 -5.02
C ARG A 45 10.84 -8.93 -5.99
N ILE A 46 12.06 -8.72 -5.50
CA ILE A 46 13.27 -8.75 -6.36
C ILE A 46 13.43 -10.12 -7.00
N GLY A 47 13.22 -11.19 -6.24
CA GLY A 47 13.33 -12.56 -6.73
C GLY A 47 12.12 -13.10 -7.50
N GLN A 48 11.09 -12.28 -7.76
CA GLN A 48 9.79 -12.71 -8.29
C GLN A 48 9.19 -13.91 -7.50
N GLY A 49 9.46 -13.93 -6.20
CA GLY A 49 9.00 -14.95 -5.27
C GLY A 49 7.87 -14.45 -4.38
N SER A 50 7.58 -15.25 -3.35
CA SER A 50 6.62 -14.92 -2.31
C SER A 50 7.25 -15.09 -0.93
N ALA A 51 6.79 -14.26 0.02
CA ALA A 51 7.08 -14.39 1.43
C ALA A 51 5.76 -14.63 2.16
N SER A 52 5.71 -15.62 3.05
CA SER A 52 4.54 -15.85 3.89
C SER A 52 4.97 -16.32 5.27
N VAL A 53 4.20 -15.98 6.31
CA VAL A 53 4.44 -16.53 7.65
C VAL A 53 3.42 -17.64 7.91
N GLN A 54 3.88 -18.87 8.05
CA GLN A 54 3.03 -20.04 8.29
C GLN A 54 3.52 -20.77 9.54
N LYS A 55 2.64 -20.96 10.54
CA LYS A 55 2.95 -21.69 11.78
C LYS A 55 4.20 -21.17 12.54
N GLY A 56 4.46 -19.86 12.47
CA GLY A 56 5.64 -19.23 13.09
C GLY A 56 6.92 -19.32 12.25
N GLU A 57 6.84 -19.90 11.05
CA GLU A 57 7.94 -19.96 10.09
C GLU A 57 7.75 -18.89 9.02
N LEU A 58 8.80 -18.14 8.72
CA LEU A 58 8.84 -17.29 7.53
C LEU A 58 9.27 -18.13 6.33
N VAL A 59 8.32 -18.40 5.43
CA VAL A 59 8.52 -19.19 4.22
C VAL A 59 8.72 -18.26 3.04
N LEU A 60 9.93 -18.28 2.48
CA LEU A 60 10.28 -17.63 1.23
C LEU A 60 10.30 -18.67 0.10
N THR A 61 9.49 -18.44 -0.93
CA THR A 61 9.43 -19.30 -2.12
C THR A 61 9.86 -18.52 -3.33
N PHE A 62 10.89 -19.01 -4.03
CA PHE A 62 11.34 -18.43 -5.29
C PHE A 62 11.11 -19.42 -6.43
N PRO A 63 10.66 -18.97 -7.62
CA PRO A 63 10.53 -19.84 -8.76
C PRO A 63 11.90 -20.38 -9.17
N THR A 64 12.06 -21.70 -9.18
CA THR A 64 13.19 -22.36 -9.84
C THR A 64 13.04 -22.13 -11.34
N ALA A 65 14.11 -21.69 -12.02
CA ALA A 65 14.10 -21.42 -13.45
C ALA A 65 13.71 -22.67 -14.25
N VAL A 66 12.42 -22.84 -14.52
CA VAL A 66 11.90 -23.76 -15.53
C VAL A 66 11.63 -22.91 -16.76
N ALA A 67 12.31 -23.25 -17.86
CA ALA A 67 12.19 -22.57 -19.14
C ALA A 67 10.72 -22.28 -19.49
N SER A 68 10.44 -21.00 -19.76
CA SER A 68 9.12 -20.48 -20.08
C SER A 68 8.47 -21.27 -21.22
N ALA A 69 7.28 -21.82 -20.98
CA ALA A 69 6.40 -22.27 -22.05
C ALA A 69 6.00 -21.06 -22.93
N PRO A 70 5.69 -21.24 -24.23
CA PRO A 70 5.47 -20.12 -25.12
C PRO A 70 4.26 -19.29 -24.67
N ALA A 71 4.46 -17.98 -24.53
CA ALA A 71 3.41 -17.03 -24.23
C ALA A 71 2.31 -17.14 -25.30
N GLY A 72 1.06 -17.33 -24.85
CA GLY A 72 -0.12 -17.10 -25.68
C GLY A 72 -0.16 -15.65 -26.16
N ALA A 73 -0.90 -15.41 -27.24
CA ALA A 73 -0.99 -14.12 -27.92
C ALA A 73 -1.21 -12.94 -26.94
N PRO A 74 -0.71 -11.72 -27.26
CA PRO A 74 -0.80 -10.58 -26.37
C PRO A 74 -2.26 -10.28 -26.04
N VAL A 75 -2.63 -10.38 -24.76
CA VAL A 75 -3.90 -9.85 -24.29
C VAL A 75 -3.74 -8.33 -24.23
N GLU A 76 -4.42 -7.61 -25.11
CA GLU A 76 -4.52 -6.15 -25.00
C GLU A 76 -5.35 -5.79 -23.77
N GLY A 77 -4.70 -5.26 -22.73
CA GLY A 77 -5.36 -4.74 -21.54
C GLY A 77 -5.35 -5.67 -20.34
N MET A 78 -6.19 -5.34 -19.36
CA MET A 78 -6.22 -5.99 -18.06
C MET A 78 -7.00 -7.31 -18.09
N THR A 79 -6.52 -8.30 -17.35
CA THR A 79 -7.21 -9.58 -17.22
C THR A 79 -8.47 -9.49 -16.38
N ARG A 80 -9.42 -10.41 -16.63
CA ARG A 80 -10.70 -10.44 -15.89
C ARG A 80 -10.49 -10.70 -14.39
N ASN A 81 -9.57 -11.60 -14.05
CA ASN A 81 -9.29 -11.98 -12.66
C ASN A 81 -8.72 -10.78 -11.91
N PHE A 82 -7.66 -10.17 -12.44
CA PHE A 82 -7.08 -8.95 -11.88
C PHE A 82 -8.14 -7.85 -11.69
N LYS A 83 -8.91 -7.51 -12.73
CA LYS A 83 -9.96 -6.49 -12.62
C LYS A 83 -10.96 -6.78 -11.51
N THR A 84 -11.36 -8.04 -11.37
CA THR A 84 -12.32 -8.45 -10.34
C THR A 84 -11.74 -8.29 -8.94
N ALA A 85 -10.48 -8.69 -8.73
CA ALA A 85 -9.79 -8.52 -7.46
C ALA A 85 -9.55 -7.02 -7.15
N ALA A 86 -9.02 -6.27 -8.12
CA ALA A 86 -8.72 -4.84 -7.99
C ALA A 86 -9.97 -3.99 -7.72
N LEU A 87 -11.10 -4.27 -8.38
CA LEU A 87 -12.37 -3.55 -8.12
C LEU A 87 -12.92 -3.84 -6.71
N LYS A 88 -12.78 -5.07 -6.23
CA LYS A 88 -13.18 -5.44 -4.87
C LYS A 88 -12.32 -4.72 -3.83
N ASP A 89 -11.01 -4.70 -4.06
CA ASP A 89 -10.08 -4.00 -3.17
C ASP A 89 -10.34 -2.48 -3.16
N LEU A 90 -10.50 -1.88 -4.34
CA LEU A 90 -10.85 -0.46 -4.47
C LEU A 90 -12.15 -0.11 -3.72
N ALA A 91 -13.15 -1.01 -3.72
CA ALA A 91 -14.38 -0.81 -2.95
C ALA A 91 -14.10 -0.77 -1.43
N ILE A 92 -13.22 -1.64 -0.94
CA ILE A 92 -12.81 -1.64 0.48
C ILE A 92 -12.05 -0.35 0.82
N ILE A 93 -11.15 0.11 -0.06
CA ILE A 93 -10.42 1.39 0.13
C ILE A 93 -11.39 2.57 0.15
N LYS A 94 -12.41 2.58 -0.72
CA LYS A 94 -13.47 3.60 -0.72
C LYS A 94 -14.30 3.61 0.55
N ASP A 95 -14.67 2.44 1.04
CA ASP A 95 -15.41 2.29 2.29
C ASP A 95 -14.56 2.77 3.48
N TRP A 96 -13.26 2.48 3.46
CA TRP A 96 -12.32 2.97 4.47
C TRP A 96 -12.26 4.50 4.48
N HIS A 97 -12.02 5.10 3.32
CA HIS A 97 -11.97 6.56 3.14
C HIS A 97 -13.26 7.24 3.63
N THR A 98 -14.42 6.71 3.21
CA THR A 98 -15.74 7.23 3.57
C THR A 98 -16.03 7.08 5.06
N THR A 99 -15.59 5.96 5.66
CA THR A 99 -15.75 5.72 7.10
C THR A 99 -14.96 6.73 7.93
N ILE A 100 -13.71 7.03 7.54
CA ILE A 100 -12.89 8.07 8.20
C ILE A 100 -13.58 9.43 8.08
N ALA A 101 -13.99 9.82 6.86
CA ALA A 101 -14.64 11.10 6.60
C ALA A 101 -15.89 11.31 7.48
N HIS A 102 -16.75 10.29 7.53
CA HIS A 102 -17.94 10.31 8.39
C HIS A 102 -17.61 10.36 9.89
N ALA A 103 -16.53 9.70 10.32
CA ALA A 103 -16.09 9.76 11.71
C ALA A 103 -15.57 11.15 12.09
N LEU A 104 -14.88 11.83 11.18
CA LEU A 104 -14.41 13.21 11.36
C LEU A 104 -15.57 14.20 11.49
N GLN A 105 -16.56 14.13 10.57
CA GLN A 105 -17.72 15.03 10.58
C GLN A 105 -18.59 14.90 11.83
N ARG A 106 -18.69 13.69 12.39
CA ARG A 106 -19.49 13.44 13.60
C ARG A 106 -18.72 13.67 14.91
N GLY A 107 -17.45 14.09 14.83
CA GLY A 107 -16.54 14.11 15.96
C GLY A 107 -16.13 12.68 16.33
N LEU A 108 -14.86 12.34 16.12
CA LEU A 108 -14.33 10.98 16.31
C LEU A 108 -14.62 10.43 17.73
N PRO A 109 -15.45 9.38 17.89
CA PRO A 109 -15.53 8.62 19.14
C PRO A 109 -14.55 7.44 19.11
N GLY A 110 -13.90 7.12 20.23
CA GLY A 110 -13.02 5.94 20.39
C GLY A 110 -11.54 6.20 20.07
N ASP A 111 -10.70 5.18 20.03
CA ASP A 111 -9.23 5.27 19.86
C ASP A 111 -8.73 5.14 18.40
N GLY A 112 -9.64 4.91 17.45
CA GLY A 112 -9.31 4.65 16.04
C GLY A 112 -9.16 3.17 15.68
N SER A 113 -9.30 2.25 16.63
CA SER A 113 -9.20 0.79 16.42
C SER A 113 -10.10 0.25 15.30
N ARG A 114 -11.30 0.81 15.11
CA ARG A 114 -12.21 0.41 14.02
C ARG A 114 -11.68 0.72 12.62
N LEU A 115 -10.76 1.67 12.48
CA LEU A 115 -10.15 2.03 11.20
C LEU A 115 -9.06 1.02 10.79
N VAL A 116 -8.46 0.33 11.76
CA VAL A 116 -7.43 -0.71 11.53
C VAL A 116 -8.02 -1.88 10.74
N VAL A 117 -9.27 -2.29 11.03
CA VAL A 117 -9.94 -3.39 10.32
C VAL A 117 -10.12 -3.11 8.83
N PHE A 118 -10.35 -1.84 8.46
CA PHE A 118 -10.47 -1.44 7.06
C PHE A 118 -9.11 -1.44 6.36
N HIS A 119 -8.08 -0.90 7.02
CA HIS A 119 -6.70 -0.97 6.54
C HIS A 119 -6.29 -2.42 6.25
N ASP A 120 -6.44 -3.32 7.22
CA ASP A 120 -5.98 -4.71 7.10
C ASP A 120 -6.74 -5.45 5.99
N ARG A 121 -8.04 -5.18 5.84
CA ARG A 121 -8.85 -5.76 4.76
C ARG A 121 -8.45 -5.24 3.38
N ALA A 122 -8.11 -3.96 3.26
CA ALA A 122 -7.61 -3.38 2.02
C ALA A 122 -6.19 -3.89 1.70
N ALA A 123 -5.33 -4.09 2.70
CA ALA A 123 -4.02 -4.71 2.49
C ALA A 123 -4.15 -6.15 1.95
N GLU A 124 -5.08 -6.94 2.51
CA GLU A 124 -5.40 -8.28 2.01
C GLU A 124 -5.99 -8.25 0.60
N GLY A 125 -6.91 -7.33 0.32
CA GLY A 125 -7.49 -7.15 -1.02
C GLY A 125 -6.42 -6.82 -2.07
N LEU A 126 -5.47 -5.96 -1.73
CA LEU A 126 -4.34 -5.60 -2.58
C LEU A 126 -3.41 -6.81 -2.81
N HIS A 127 -3.19 -7.63 -1.80
CA HIS A 127 -2.43 -8.89 -1.94
C HIS A 127 -3.12 -9.83 -2.94
N LEU A 128 -4.44 -10.01 -2.83
CA LEU A 128 -5.21 -10.83 -3.78
C LEU A 128 -5.15 -10.27 -5.21
N ALA A 129 -5.22 -8.95 -5.38
CA ALA A 129 -5.06 -8.31 -6.69
C ALA A 129 -3.65 -8.52 -7.27
N THR A 130 -2.62 -8.54 -6.41
CA THR A 130 -1.23 -8.81 -6.81
C THR A 130 -1.08 -10.21 -7.37
N VAL A 131 -1.67 -11.22 -6.70
CA VAL A 131 -1.62 -12.62 -7.14
C VAL A 131 -2.23 -12.83 -8.52
N ASP A 132 -3.25 -12.06 -8.87
CA ASP A 132 -3.95 -12.16 -10.16
C ASP A 132 -3.29 -11.35 -11.30
N THR A 133 -2.17 -10.66 -11.06
CA THR A 133 -1.47 -9.90 -12.11
C THR A 133 -0.80 -10.81 -13.14
N SER A 134 -1.03 -10.54 -14.42
CA SER A 134 -0.42 -11.35 -15.50
C SER A 134 -0.05 -10.59 -16.76
N THR A 135 -0.54 -9.35 -16.94
CA THR A 135 -0.17 -8.48 -18.06
C THR A 135 0.52 -7.21 -17.59
N HIS A 136 1.21 -6.52 -18.49
CA HIS A 136 1.77 -5.18 -18.22
C HIS A 136 0.67 -4.19 -17.78
N ALA A 137 -0.52 -4.27 -18.36
CA ALA A 137 -1.65 -3.43 -17.95
C ALA A 137 -2.13 -3.75 -16.53
N ASP A 138 -2.14 -5.03 -16.13
CA ASP A 138 -2.43 -5.43 -14.73
C ASP A 138 -1.39 -4.84 -13.77
N GLN A 139 -0.10 -4.95 -14.12
CA GLN A 139 1.02 -4.46 -13.30
C GLN A 139 0.98 -2.94 -13.08
N GLU A 140 0.78 -2.15 -14.14
CA GLU A 140 0.69 -0.69 -14.02
C GLU A 140 -0.57 -0.25 -13.27
N SER A 141 -1.68 -0.97 -13.45
CA SER A 141 -2.91 -0.69 -12.71
C SER A 141 -2.79 -1.04 -11.23
N LEU A 142 -2.08 -2.12 -10.90
CA LEU A 142 -1.75 -2.49 -9.53
C LEU A 142 -0.89 -1.41 -8.86
N ARG A 143 0.05 -0.81 -9.59
CA ARG A 143 0.86 0.31 -9.08
C ARG A 143 -0.02 1.50 -8.67
N LEU A 144 -0.98 1.89 -9.49
CA LEU A 144 -1.91 2.99 -9.14
C LEU A 144 -2.83 2.62 -7.98
N LEU A 145 -3.32 1.37 -7.91
CA LEU A 145 -4.12 0.89 -6.78
C LEU A 145 -3.32 0.88 -5.47
N THR A 146 -2.06 0.45 -5.52
CA THR A 146 -1.12 0.47 -4.38
C THR A 146 -0.85 1.90 -3.92
N ASN A 147 -0.64 2.83 -4.85
CA ASN A 147 -0.48 4.25 -4.52
C ASN A 147 -1.73 4.81 -3.84
N HIS A 148 -2.92 4.44 -4.34
CA HIS A 148 -4.19 4.86 -3.75
C HIS A 148 -4.36 4.35 -2.31
N PHE A 149 -4.08 3.07 -2.07
CA PHE A 149 -4.04 2.50 -0.71
C PHE A 149 -3.10 3.30 0.20
N ASN A 150 -1.87 3.55 -0.25
CA ASN A 150 -0.88 4.30 0.51
C ASN A 150 -1.30 5.75 0.77
N HIS A 151 -2.05 6.37 -0.15
CA HIS A 151 -2.58 7.72 0.03
C HIS A 151 -3.62 7.75 1.16
N VAL A 152 -4.59 6.82 1.16
CA VAL A 152 -5.58 6.72 2.24
C VAL A 152 -4.92 6.42 3.57
N ASP A 153 -3.91 5.55 3.59
CA ASP A 153 -3.16 5.22 4.78
C ASP A 153 -2.39 6.42 5.37
N ARG A 154 -1.67 7.17 4.53
CA ARG A 154 -1.01 8.40 4.98
C ARG A 154 -2.00 9.42 5.52
N TRP A 155 -3.13 9.62 4.84
CA TRP A 155 -4.19 10.50 5.29
C TRP A 155 -4.73 10.07 6.67
N ASN A 156 -5.02 8.77 6.84
CA ASN A 156 -5.44 8.19 8.11
C ASN A 156 -4.43 8.42 9.24
N ARG A 157 -3.14 8.12 9.02
CA ARG A 157 -2.08 8.33 10.02
C ARG A 157 -1.97 9.81 10.42
N ARG A 158 -1.99 10.72 9.44
CA ARG A 158 -1.99 12.17 9.67
C ARG A 158 -3.15 12.62 10.55
N LEU A 159 -4.36 12.09 10.31
CA LEU A 159 -5.54 12.41 11.11
C LEU A 159 -5.44 11.87 12.55
N VAL A 160 -4.93 10.65 12.72
CA VAL A 160 -4.66 10.07 14.05
C VAL A 160 -3.66 10.93 14.83
N ASP A 161 -2.60 11.40 14.17
CA ASP A 161 -1.61 12.28 14.81
C ASP A 161 -2.18 13.66 15.12
N ALA A 162 -2.91 14.28 14.18
CA ALA A 162 -3.58 15.56 14.39
C ALA A 162 -4.56 15.48 15.58
N ARG A 163 -5.20 14.33 15.79
CA ARG A 163 -6.10 14.11 16.92
C ARG A 163 -5.39 14.14 18.28
N LYS A 164 -4.15 13.66 18.37
CA LYS A 164 -3.35 13.72 19.62
C LYS A 164 -3.17 15.17 20.11
N SER A 165 -3.16 16.13 19.18
CA SER A 165 -3.09 17.57 19.45
C SER A 165 -4.46 18.27 19.45
N MET A 166 -5.56 17.52 19.38
CA MET A 166 -6.94 18.02 19.24
C MET A 166 -7.21 18.86 17.98
N SER A 167 -6.32 18.81 16.97
CA SER A 167 -6.38 19.64 15.76
C SER A 167 -7.44 19.20 14.75
N THR A 168 -8.11 18.06 14.96
CA THR A 168 -9.18 17.56 14.08
C THR A 168 -10.56 18.15 14.37
N GLY A 169 -10.70 19.02 15.38
CA GLY A 169 -12.00 19.56 15.78
C GLY A 169 -12.74 20.31 14.66
N HIS A 170 -11.99 21.00 13.78
CA HIS A 170 -12.54 21.77 12.67
C HIS A 170 -13.41 20.94 11.71
N TYR A 171 -13.10 19.65 11.51
CA TYR A 171 -13.91 18.76 10.65
C TYR A 171 -15.34 18.53 11.15
N SER A 172 -15.56 18.62 12.47
CA SER A 172 -16.90 18.51 13.08
C SER A 172 -17.63 19.86 13.20
N MET A 173 -16.93 20.97 12.99
CA MET A 173 -17.47 22.31 13.18
C MET A 173 -17.86 23.00 11.87
N SER A 174 -17.39 22.50 10.73
CA SER A 174 -17.70 23.05 9.42
C SER A 174 -17.97 21.94 8.40
N THR A 175 -19.02 22.12 7.61
CA THR A 175 -19.48 21.13 6.63
C THR A 175 -18.55 21.03 5.41
N ASP A 176 -17.82 22.10 5.11
CA ASP A 176 -16.86 22.23 4.00
C ASP A 176 -15.40 21.90 4.41
N ALA A 177 -15.16 21.46 5.65
CA ALA A 177 -13.80 21.18 6.13
C ALA A 177 -13.11 20.05 5.34
N LEU A 178 -13.84 18.98 5.02
CA LEU A 178 -13.33 17.89 4.16
C LEU A 178 -13.16 18.34 2.70
N GLU A 179 -14.02 19.23 2.21
CA GLU A 179 -13.91 19.77 0.85
C GLU A 179 -12.62 20.58 0.66
N ARG A 180 -12.16 21.22 1.73
CA ARG A 180 -10.90 21.97 1.77
C ARG A 180 -9.67 21.11 2.09
N ASP A 181 -9.84 19.85 2.46
CA ASP A 181 -8.74 18.92 2.69
C ASP A 181 -8.22 18.37 1.35
N SER A 182 -7.01 18.77 0.97
CA SER A 182 -6.40 18.39 -0.30
C SER A 182 -6.23 16.89 -0.46
N ASP A 183 -5.92 16.16 0.63
CA ASP A 183 -5.72 14.70 0.59
C ASP A 183 -7.06 14.01 0.37
N TYR A 184 -8.10 14.43 1.09
CA TYR A 184 -9.47 13.92 0.90
C TYR A 184 -9.92 14.07 -0.55
N GLN A 185 -9.67 15.24 -1.13
CA GLN A 185 -10.01 15.55 -2.52
C GLN A 185 -9.18 14.74 -3.54
N ALA A 186 -7.88 14.56 -3.29
CA ALA A 186 -7.01 13.75 -4.15
C ALA A 186 -7.39 12.27 -4.11
N ILE A 187 -7.65 11.74 -2.91
CA ILE A 187 -8.14 10.38 -2.70
C ILE A 187 -9.46 10.17 -3.47
N ALA A 188 -10.44 11.06 -3.31
CA ALA A 188 -11.73 10.95 -4.00
C ALA A 188 -11.57 10.89 -5.53
N ARG A 189 -10.77 11.79 -6.11
CA ARG A 189 -10.50 11.82 -7.56
C ARG A 189 -9.81 10.55 -8.04
N CYS A 190 -8.78 10.07 -7.34
CA CYS A 190 -8.11 8.82 -7.72
C CYS A 190 -9.07 7.62 -7.63
N SER A 191 -9.92 7.59 -6.62
CA SER A 191 -10.94 6.55 -6.44
C SER A 191 -11.95 6.50 -7.59
N GLU A 192 -12.38 7.66 -8.09
CA GLU A 192 -13.26 7.76 -9.27
C GLU A 192 -12.55 7.30 -10.54
N PHE A 193 -11.33 7.81 -10.76
CA PHE A 193 -10.49 7.42 -11.89
C PHE A 193 -10.25 5.90 -11.94
N LEU A 194 -9.76 5.31 -10.85
CA LEU A 194 -9.47 3.88 -10.77
C LEU A 194 -10.72 3.03 -11.03
N SER A 195 -11.90 3.48 -10.58
CA SER A 195 -13.14 2.73 -10.84
C SER A 195 -13.48 2.69 -12.33
N ALA A 196 -13.33 3.83 -13.03
CA ALA A 196 -13.56 3.90 -14.47
C ALA A 196 -12.51 3.07 -15.24
N MET A 197 -11.23 3.24 -14.91
CA MET A 197 -10.11 2.54 -15.54
C MET A 197 -10.22 1.03 -15.38
N LEU A 198 -10.41 0.54 -14.16
CA LEU A 198 -10.53 -0.90 -13.88
C LEU A 198 -11.79 -1.50 -14.51
N ALA A 199 -12.92 -0.78 -14.54
CA ALA A 199 -14.12 -1.24 -15.23
C ALA A 199 -13.92 -1.32 -16.75
N GLY A 200 -13.24 -0.33 -17.35
CA GLY A 200 -12.90 -0.30 -18.77
C GLY A 200 -11.85 -1.35 -19.17
N GLY A 201 -10.95 -1.69 -18.24
CA GLY A 201 -9.91 -2.70 -18.44
C GLY A 201 -8.77 -2.29 -19.38
N LYS A 202 -8.66 -1.00 -19.68
CA LYS A 202 -7.51 -0.41 -20.34
C LYS A 202 -6.76 0.41 -19.32
N TYR A 203 -5.44 0.23 -19.27
CA TYR A 203 -4.60 1.03 -18.41
C TYR A 203 -4.53 2.47 -18.94
N GLU A 204 -4.70 3.41 -18.04
CA GLU A 204 -4.48 4.84 -18.23
C GLU A 204 -3.76 5.36 -16.98
N ASP A 205 -3.02 6.46 -17.09
CA ASP A 205 -2.37 7.09 -15.93
C ASP A 205 -3.14 8.35 -15.51
N ASN A 206 -3.03 8.72 -14.24
CA ASN A 206 -3.67 9.90 -13.69
C ASN A 206 -2.91 10.49 -12.50
N ASP A 207 -2.63 11.79 -12.57
CA ASP A 207 -1.90 12.54 -11.53
C ASP A 207 -2.55 12.48 -10.15
N SER A 208 -3.86 12.25 -10.04
CA SER A 208 -4.52 12.11 -8.74
C SER A 208 -4.11 10.87 -7.96
N CYS A 209 -3.50 9.88 -8.62
CA CYS A 209 -3.08 8.60 -8.04
C CYS A 209 -1.56 8.50 -7.75
N HIS A 210 -0.84 9.62 -7.72
CA HIS A 210 0.58 9.69 -7.35
C HIS A 210 0.83 10.48 -6.06
#